data_AF-A0A183FSL1-F1
#
_entry.id   AF-A0A183FSL1-F1
#
_cell.length_a   1.000
_cell.length_b   1.000
_cell.length_c   1.000
_cell.angle_alpha   90.00
_cell.angle_beta   90.00
_cell.angle_gamma   90.00
#
_symmetry.space_group_name_H-M   'P 1'
#
loop_
_entity.id
_entity.type
_entity.pdbx_description
1 polymer ?
#
loop_
_entity_poly.entity_id
_entity_poly.type
_entity_poly.pdbx_seq_one_letter_code
_entity_poly.pdbx_strand_id
1 'polypeptide(L)'
;MDVDTCIRENIVWQKLPEDIRVLLGNSQREYDKLVLEYSIKNQLRYKGNLVRHVKKSEETYYDMIVKYSESHLMLYPYHLADIIVRELRITPFNYYINIIADMIQSEKSYDSLPNFTAADAVRLLGIGRNQSNRKFLRRNRPLRELLPQTPAKLTVEPWWVVCAGSILEADIKALTEDERRVVDRILDEGPITAGFLPIPVVHLLLNRGLVYLDVPVEEFDYVYGKVVIPSVAPLDGFVMNRVLGDYFETLLYKIFVAIDDQTTVKEMAEMLHIDFHLVANAISVFCRLGFAKKRVTGMETARLHYSWAQIVSIPNSPTQDDMVTSVSGDLGELSASLASPLVDDDEDDQTNSISSYTVKDIVPSQPSSDVSSSSCRTAFLFDSTLAAFLMMGNLSSSLKSHAVTLFEVGKLADEQMRDFLEQLECVNRFAEGEAQRYSEHAMALLDILRSLRKGREVDMVRGESLLSLDEQSRIRILAKSYGEQFSIVVSMAPLSCDACTVPASSLPFVGPPIPEVSVTGIPKF
;
A
#
# COMPACT_ATOMS: atom_id res chain seq x y z
N MET A 1 -15.67 30.35 1.55
CA MET A 1 -16.16 29.23 2.38
C MET A 1 -17.31 28.60 1.61
N ASP A 2 -17.24 27.31 1.35
CA ASP A 2 -18.28 26.55 0.64
C ASP A 2 -19.14 25.76 1.65
N VAL A 3 -20.18 25.09 1.15
CA VAL A 3 -21.10 24.28 1.99
C VAL A 3 -20.34 23.16 2.71
N ASP A 4 -19.44 22.48 2.00
CA ASP A 4 -18.65 21.36 2.51
C ASP A 4 -17.74 21.77 3.67
N THR A 5 -17.11 22.95 3.59
CA THR A 5 -16.31 23.52 4.68
C THR A 5 -17.19 23.79 5.91
N CYS A 6 -18.40 24.32 5.72
CA CYS A 6 -19.34 24.56 6.82
C CYS A 6 -19.75 23.25 7.51
N ILE A 7 -19.97 22.19 6.74
CA ILE A 7 -20.32 20.86 7.27
C ILE A 7 -19.13 20.28 8.05
N ARG A 8 -17.91 20.36 7.48
CA ARG A 8 -16.68 19.89 8.10
C ARG A 8 -16.38 20.60 9.43
N GLU A 9 -16.62 21.90 9.51
CA GLU A 9 -16.45 22.71 10.72
C GLU A 9 -17.63 22.57 11.71
N ASN A 10 -18.58 21.69 11.43
CA ASN A 10 -19.76 21.46 12.27
C ASN A 10 -20.62 22.72 12.51
N ILE A 11 -20.73 23.58 11.50
CA ILE A 11 -21.57 24.78 11.56
C ILE A 11 -23.05 24.39 11.40
N VAL A 12 -23.84 24.62 12.45
CA VAL A 12 -25.29 24.40 12.44
C VAL A 12 -26.02 25.43 11.56
N TRP A 13 -27.17 25.06 11.00
CA TRP A 13 -27.97 25.90 10.10
C TRP A 13 -28.15 27.35 10.58
N GLN A 14 -28.41 27.55 11.87
CA GLN A 14 -28.65 28.88 12.47
C GLN A 14 -27.41 29.81 12.42
N LYS A 15 -26.21 29.24 12.35
CA LYS A 15 -24.93 29.94 12.33
C LYS A 15 -24.28 29.99 10.95
N LEU A 16 -24.96 29.47 9.92
CA LEU A 16 -24.44 29.51 8.56
C LEU A 16 -24.32 30.95 8.06
N PRO A 17 -23.26 31.28 7.29
CA PRO A 17 -23.16 32.55 6.59
C PRO A 17 -24.38 32.82 5.71
N GLU A 18 -24.79 34.08 5.61
CA GLU A 18 -25.97 34.48 4.81
C GLU A 18 -25.85 34.04 3.35
N ASP A 19 -24.67 34.22 2.76
CA ASP A 19 -24.38 33.83 1.38
C ASP A 19 -24.64 32.34 1.12
N ILE A 20 -24.30 31.49 2.10
CA ILE A 20 -24.53 30.03 2.02
C ILE A 20 -26.01 29.69 2.23
N ARG A 21 -26.70 30.37 3.14
CA ARG A 21 -28.15 30.18 3.33
C ARG A 21 -28.92 30.57 2.07
N VAL A 22 -28.56 31.69 1.44
CA VAL A 22 -29.16 32.13 0.17
C VAL A 22 -28.87 31.12 -0.95
N LEU A 23 -27.64 30.60 -1.05
CA LEU A 23 -27.28 29.56 -2.02
C LEU A 23 -28.15 28.30 -1.89
N LEU A 24 -28.50 27.92 -0.66
CA LEU A 24 -29.37 26.78 -0.35
C LEU A 24 -30.88 27.12 -0.41
N GLY A 25 -31.24 28.27 -1.00
CA GLY A 25 -32.63 28.72 -1.11
C GLY A 25 -33.29 28.99 0.23
N ASN A 26 -32.51 29.32 1.27
CA ASN A 26 -32.94 29.48 2.66
C ASN A 26 -33.67 28.24 3.22
N SER A 27 -33.37 27.06 2.68
CA SER A 27 -33.99 25.79 3.08
C SER A 27 -33.08 25.01 4.03
N GLN A 28 -33.47 24.95 5.32
CA GLN A 28 -32.79 24.08 6.28
C GLN A 28 -32.82 22.61 5.83
N ARG A 29 -33.92 22.17 5.20
CA ARG A 29 -34.05 20.80 4.72
C ARG A 29 -33.01 20.45 3.65
N GLU A 30 -32.65 21.40 2.79
CA GLU A 30 -31.61 21.16 1.78
C GLU A 30 -30.24 21.05 2.43
N TYR A 31 -29.96 21.89 3.45
CA TYR A 31 -28.74 21.75 4.22
C TYR A 31 -28.65 20.41 4.95
N ASP A 32 -29.74 19.99 5.61
CA ASP A 32 -29.79 18.71 6.32
C ASP A 32 -29.55 17.53 5.35
N LYS A 33 -30.08 17.60 4.12
CA LYS A 33 -29.82 16.62 3.07
C LYS A 33 -28.34 16.59 2.66
N LEU A 34 -27.73 17.75 2.43
CA LEU A 34 -26.31 17.85 2.09
C LEU A 34 -25.41 17.38 3.24
N VAL A 35 -25.75 17.69 4.49
CA VAL A 35 -25.06 17.16 5.68
C VAL A 35 -25.07 15.64 5.66
N LEU A 36 -26.23 15.01 5.39
CA LEU A 36 -26.33 13.56 5.35
C LEU A 36 -25.50 12.95 4.21
N GLU A 37 -25.63 13.49 2.99
CA GLU A 37 -24.87 13.03 1.82
C GLU A 37 -23.36 13.19 2.02
N TYR A 38 -22.91 14.35 2.49
CA TYR A 38 -21.51 14.62 2.83
C TYR A 38 -21.00 13.65 3.90
N SER A 39 -21.78 13.43 4.96
CA SER A 39 -21.37 12.58 6.07
C SER A 39 -21.29 11.10 5.67
N ILE A 40 -22.13 10.63 4.75
CA ILE A 40 -22.07 9.27 4.21
C ILE A 40 -20.87 9.12 3.28
N LYS A 41 -20.71 10.04 2.32
CA LYS A 41 -19.60 10.02 1.34
C LYS A 41 -18.23 10.08 2.02
N ASN A 42 -18.12 10.87 3.09
CA ASN A 42 -16.89 11.01 3.87
C ASN A 42 -16.81 10.06 5.09
N GLN A 43 -17.75 9.11 5.23
CA GLN A 43 -17.77 8.09 6.29
C GLN A 43 -17.55 8.67 7.70
N LEU A 44 -18.22 9.79 8.01
CA LEU A 44 -18.04 10.49 9.28
C LEU A 44 -18.64 9.70 10.45
N ARG A 45 -18.09 9.89 11.65
CA ARG A 45 -18.70 9.33 12.87
C ARG A 45 -20.01 10.05 13.19
N TYR A 46 -21.02 9.31 13.64
CA TYR A 46 -22.30 9.86 14.07
C TYR A 46 -22.13 10.84 15.24
N LYS A 47 -21.38 10.40 16.26
CA LYS A 47 -21.03 11.23 17.41
C LYS A 47 -19.96 12.25 17.03
N GLY A 48 -20.18 13.50 17.44
CA GLY A 48 -19.29 14.62 17.16
C GLY A 48 -19.63 15.41 15.89
N ASN A 49 -20.43 14.85 14.96
CA ASN A 49 -20.76 15.50 13.71
C ASN A 49 -22.23 15.96 13.61
N LEU A 50 -22.52 16.87 12.68
CA LEU A 50 -23.86 17.42 12.42
C LEU A 50 -24.92 16.36 12.11
N VAL A 51 -24.52 15.21 11.55
CA VAL A 51 -25.43 14.14 11.15
C VAL A 51 -26.31 13.62 12.28
N ARG A 52 -25.85 13.72 13.54
CA ARG A 52 -26.65 13.36 14.72
C ARG A 52 -27.94 14.18 14.87
N HIS A 53 -27.94 15.41 14.35
CA HIS A 53 -29.09 16.30 14.38
C HIS A 53 -30.05 16.05 13.21
N VAL A 54 -29.53 15.48 12.12
CA VAL A 54 -30.28 15.19 10.89
C VAL A 54 -30.92 13.80 10.95
N LYS A 55 -30.17 12.79 11.39
CA LYS A 55 -30.61 11.39 11.45
C LYS A 55 -30.69 10.96 12.91
N LYS A 56 -31.85 10.48 13.35
CA LYS A 56 -32.09 10.12 14.77
C LYS A 56 -31.51 8.77 15.20
N SER A 57 -31.44 7.80 14.28
CA SER A 57 -30.96 6.45 14.57
C SER A 57 -29.52 6.31 14.08
N GLU A 58 -28.61 6.10 15.04
CA GLU A 58 -27.18 5.85 14.81
C GLU A 58 -26.97 4.56 13.99
N GLU A 59 -27.63 3.47 14.36
CA GLU A 59 -27.57 2.18 13.65
C GLU A 59 -27.96 2.30 12.17
N THR A 60 -29.10 2.95 11.87
CA THR A 60 -29.54 3.12 10.48
C THR A 60 -28.60 4.03 9.68
N TYR A 61 -27.89 4.95 10.34
CA TYR A 61 -26.91 5.79 9.67
C TYR A 61 -25.67 4.98 9.27
N TYR A 62 -25.16 4.14 10.16
CA TYR A 62 -24.01 3.28 9.85
C TYR A 62 -24.36 2.20 8.82
N ASP A 63 -25.58 1.65 8.84
CA ASP A 63 -26.08 0.78 7.75
C ASP A 63 -26.09 1.51 6.40
N MET A 64 -26.50 2.78 6.36
CA MET A 64 -26.42 3.60 5.14
C MET A 64 -24.97 3.83 4.68
N ILE A 65 -24.01 4.06 5.60
CA ILE A 65 -22.58 4.18 5.27
C ILE A 65 -22.09 2.88 4.63
N VAL A 66 -22.36 1.73 5.24
CA VAL A 66 -21.87 0.43 4.74
C VAL A 66 -22.43 0.17 3.35
N LYS A 67 -23.75 0.30 3.16
CA LYS A 67 -24.40 0.11 1.84
C LYS A 67 -23.87 1.04 0.78
N TYR A 68 -23.69 2.33 1.10
CA TYR A 68 -23.10 3.29 0.17
C TYR A 68 -21.66 2.91 -0.18
N SER A 69 -20.86 2.51 0.81
CA SER A 69 -19.47 2.13 0.62
C SER A 69 -19.36 0.87 -0.25
N GLU A 70 -20.19 -0.15 -0.02
CA GLU A 70 -20.28 -1.37 -0.85
C GLU A 70 -20.66 -1.03 -2.30
N SER A 71 -21.70 -0.21 -2.50
CA SER A 71 -22.18 0.13 -3.85
C SER A 71 -21.18 0.95 -4.68
N HIS A 72 -20.31 1.71 -4.00
CA HIS A 72 -19.26 2.54 -4.61
C HIS A 72 -17.87 1.87 -4.59
N LEU A 73 -17.77 0.60 -4.19
CA LEU A 73 -16.53 -0.17 -4.15
C LEU A 73 -15.43 0.46 -3.27
N MET A 74 -15.81 1.16 -2.21
CA MET A 74 -14.88 1.83 -1.30
C MET A 74 -14.10 0.83 -0.45
N LEU A 75 -12.96 1.27 0.08
CA LEU A 75 -12.23 0.50 1.10
C LEU A 75 -13.12 0.34 2.35
N TYR A 76 -12.99 -0.80 3.05
CA TYR A 76 -13.63 -1.01 4.33
C TYR A 76 -13.24 0.12 5.31
N PRO A 77 -14.21 0.80 5.96
CA PRO A 77 -13.94 1.93 6.84
C PRO A 77 -13.39 1.44 8.20
N TYR A 78 -12.10 1.13 8.26
CA TYR A 78 -11.44 0.60 9.46
C TYR A 78 -11.57 1.51 10.69
N HIS A 79 -11.63 2.84 10.49
CA HIS A 79 -11.86 3.81 11.57
C HIS A 79 -13.26 3.72 12.19
N LEU A 80 -14.18 2.96 11.59
CA LEU A 80 -15.53 2.69 12.10
C LEU A 80 -15.70 1.23 12.53
N ALA A 81 -14.63 0.43 12.57
CA ALA A 81 -14.70 -0.99 12.90
C ALA A 81 -15.28 -1.25 14.30
N ASP A 82 -15.05 -0.34 15.26
CA ASP A 82 -15.61 -0.37 16.61
C ASP A 82 -17.14 -0.34 16.64
N ILE A 83 -17.76 0.16 15.58
CA ILE A 83 -19.20 0.27 15.43
C ILE A 83 -19.70 -0.79 14.45
N ILE A 84 -19.06 -0.93 13.29
CA ILE A 84 -19.52 -1.84 12.24
C ILE A 84 -19.40 -3.30 12.64
N VAL A 85 -18.28 -3.69 13.28
CA VAL A 85 -18.10 -5.08 13.74
C VAL A 85 -18.95 -5.36 14.97
N ARG A 86 -19.04 -4.39 15.89
CA ARG A 86 -19.70 -4.59 17.19
C ARG A 86 -21.21 -4.47 17.13
N GLU A 87 -21.73 -3.47 16.42
CA GLU A 87 -23.16 -3.12 16.38
C GLU A 87 -23.85 -3.73 15.16
N LEU A 88 -23.20 -3.72 13.99
CA LEU A 88 -23.78 -4.29 12.77
C LEU A 88 -23.37 -5.75 12.50
N ARG A 89 -22.39 -6.29 13.24
CA ARG A 89 -21.82 -7.65 13.04
C ARG A 89 -21.27 -7.86 11.62
N ILE A 90 -20.77 -6.79 10.99
CA ILE A 90 -20.16 -6.84 9.65
C ILE A 90 -18.64 -6.80 9.79
N THR A 91 -17.99 -7.93 9.52
CA THR A 91 -16.53 -8.02 9.49
C THR A 91 -15.98 -7.49 8.15
N PRO A 92 -14.70 -7.08 8.08
CA PRO A 92 -14.06 -6.73 6.80
C PRO A 92 -14.17 -7.85 5.77
N PHE A 93 -14.06 -9.11 6.21
CA PHE A 93 -14.24 -10.27 5.35
C PHE A 93 -15.65 -10.32 4.73
N ASN A 94 -16.69 -10.20 5.55
CA ASN A 94 -18.08 -10.22 5.07
C ASN A 94 -18.37 -9.06 4.11
N TYR A 95 -17.84 -7.87 4.42
CA TYR A 95 -17.95 -6.69 3.57
C TYR A 95 -17.40 -6.94 2.15
N TYR A 96 -16.18 -7.47 2.03
CA TYR A 96 -15.61 -7.76 0.71
C TYR A 96 -16.28 -8.95 0.01
N ILE A 97 -16.76 -9.95 0.76
CA ILE A 97 -17.57 -11.03 0.18
C ILE A 97 -18.83 -10.47 -0.48
N ASN A 98 -19.53 -9.53 0.18
CA ASN A 98 -20.71 -8.88 -0.38
C ASN A 98 -20.37 -8.10 -1.67
N ILE A 99 -19.31 -7.27 -1.64
CA ILE A 99 -18.86 -6.51 -2.81
C ILE A 99 -18.59 -7.45 -3.99
N ILE A 100 -17.80 -8.51 -3.78
CA ILE A 100 -17.45 -9.44 -4.85
C ILE A 100 -18.67 -10.21 -5.34
N ALA A 101 -19.58 -10.59 -4.45
CA ALA A 101 -20.83 -11.24 -4.83
C ALA A 101 -21.70 -10.35 -5.73
N ASP A 102 -21.89 -9.09 -5.33
CA ASP A 102 -22.67 -8.11 -6.08
C ASP A 102 -22.01 -7.78 -7.43
N MET A 103 -20.68 -7.68 -7.48
CA MET A 103 -19.93 -7.48 -8.72
C MET A 103 -20.14 -8.64 -9.69
N ILE A 104 -20.04 -9.88 -9.22
CA ILE A 104 -20.26 -11.07 -10.06
C ILE A 104 -21.71 -11.13 -10.53
N GLN A 105 -22.67 -10.82 -9.65
CA GLN A 105 -24.10 -10.82 -10.00
C GLN A 105 -24.46 -9.72 -11.00
N SER A 106 -23.77 -8.58 -10.93
CA SER A 106 -23.93 -7.45 -11.87
C SER A 106 -23.01 -7.53 -13.09
N GLU A 107 -22.28 -8.64 -13.27
CA GLU A 107 -21.32 -8.87 -14.37
C GLU A 107 -20.26 -7.75 -14.51
N LYS A 108 -19.90 -7.10 -13.40
CA LYS A 108 -18.84 -6.10 -13.35
C LYS A 108 -17.48 -6.78 -13.30
N SER A 109 -16.52 -6.27 -14.08
CA SER A 109 -15.13 -6.74 -14.02
C SER A 109 -14.52 -6.46 -12.64
N TYR A 110 -13.69 -7.38 -12.15
CA TYR A 110 -12.82 -7.15 -10.98
C TYR A 110 -11.94 -5.90 -11.18
N ASP A 111 -11.61 -5.57 -12.43
CA ASP A 111 -10.91 -4.34 -12.80
C ASP A 111 -11.71 -3.07 -12.54
N SER A 112 -12.90 -3.12 -11.94
CA SER A 112 -13.57 -1.89 -11.47
C SER A 112 -13.22 -1.52 -10.03
N LEU A 113 -12.58 -2.43 -9.25
CA LEU A 113 -12.23 -2.17 -7.86
C LEU A 113 -11.12 -1.11 -7.75
N PRO A 114 -11.28 -0.09 -6.90
CA PRO A 114 -10.18 0.80 -6.51
C PRO A 114 -8.96 0.02 -6.02
N ASN A 115 -7.81 0.66 -6.12
CA ASN A 115 -6.52 -0.01 -5.99
C ASN A 115 -6.28 -0.53 -4.56
N PHE A 116 -6.51 0.30 -3.55
CA PHE A 116 -6.41 -0.10 -2.15
C PHE A 116 -7.52 -1.07 -1.74
N THR A 117 -8.73 -0.91 -2.29
CA THR A 117 -9.85 -1.86 -2.10
C THR A 117 -9.49 -3.24 -2.62
N ALA A 118 -8.91 -3.33 -3.82
CA ALA A 118 -8.46 -4.58 -4.41
C ALA A 118 -7.33 -5.23 -3.59
N ALA A 119 -6.36 -4.44 -3.12
CA ALA A 119 -5.28 -4.94 -2.28
C ALA A 119 -5.82 -5.56 -0.98
N ASP A 120 -6.79 -4.90 -0.34
CA ASP A 120 -7.39 -5.40 0.89
C ASP A 120 -8.28 -6.63 0.67
N ALA A 121 -9.04 -6.65 -0.42
CA ALA A 121 -9.84 -7.80 -0.83
C ALA A 121 -8.94 -9.03 -1.10
N VAL A 122 -7.78 -8.86 -1.74
CA VAL A 122 -6.80 -9.95 -1.93
C VAL A 122 -6.28 -10.44 -0.59
N ARG A 123 -5.91 -9.51 0.31
CA ARG A 123 -5.38 -9.84 1.64
C ARG A 123 -6.37 -10.66 2.47
N LEU A 124 -7.66 -10.34 2.40
CA LEU A 124 -8.70 -10.97 3.21
C LEU A 124 -9.34 -12.19 2.55
N LEU A 125 -9.55 -12.17 1.24
CA LEU A 125 -10.26 -13.23 0.50
C LEU A 125 -9.30 -14.21 -0.18
N GLY A 126 -8.05 -13.81 -0.43
CA GLY A 126 -7.10 -14.57 -1.26
C GLY A 126 -7.47 -14.64 -2.74
N ILE A 127 -8.41 -13.80 -3.20
CA ILE A 127 -8.84 -13.73 -4.60
C ILE A 127 -8.17 -12.53 -5.27
N GLY A 128 -7.16 -12.80 -6.10
CA GLY A 128 -6.55 -11.80 -6.99
C GLY A 128 -7.27 -11.64 -8.33
N ARG A 129 -6.93 -10.56 -9.05
CA ARG A 129 -7.45 -10.22 -10.40
C ARG A 129 -7.44 -11.41 -11.37
N ASN A 130 -6.37 -12.22 -11.35
CA ASN A 130 -6.21 -13.37 -12.25
C ASN A 130 -6.92 -14.64 -11.80
N GLN A 131 -7.33 -14.73 -10.52
CA GLN A 131 -7.99 -15.92 -9.97
C GLN A 131 -9.52 -15.83 -10.04
N SER A 132 -10.08 -14.62 -10.04
CA SER A 132 -11.53 -14.41 -10.21
C SER A 132 -11.98 -14.91 -11.58
N ASN A 133 -11.28 -14.55 -12.64
CA ASN A 133 -11.69 -14.89 -14.02
C ASN A 133 -11.65 -16.39 -14.35
N ARG A 134 -10.98 -17.26 -13.58
CA ARG A 134 -10.93 -18.71 -13.88
C ARG A 134 -11.85 -19.56 -12.99
N LYS A 135 -12.08 -19.15 -11.73
CA LYS A 135 -12.86 -19.93 -10.75
C LYS A 135 -14.37 -19.74 -10.90
N PHE A 136 -14.83 -18.62 -11.45
CA PHE A 136 -16.26 -18.29 -11.54
C PHE A 136 -16.96 -18.72 -12.85
N LEU A 137 -16.25 -19.34 -13.81
CA LEU A 137 -16.88 -19.87 -15.03
C LEU A 137 -17.74 -21.13 -14.82
N ARG A 138 -17.72 -21.74 -13.63
CA ARG A 138 -18.57 -22.91 -13.31
C ARG A 138 -19.93 -22.46 -12.76
N ARG A 139 -20.80 -21.97 -13.66
CA ARG A 139 -22.12 -21.33 -13.42
C ARG A 139 -23.22 -22.19 -12.73
N ASN A 140 -22.95 -23.40 -12.26
CA ASN A 140 -23.99 -24.33 -11.76
C ASN A 140 -24.09 -24.44 -10.22
N ARG A 141 -23.35 -23.62 -9.46
CA ARG A 141 -23.44 -23.57 -7.98
C ARG A 141 -23.88 -22.19 -7.50
N PRO A 142 -24.59 -22.08 -6.36
CA PRO A 142 -24.93 -20.78 -5.79
C PRO A 142 -23.63 -20.00 -5.52
N LEU A 143 -23.63 -18.71 -5.85
CA LEU A 143 -22.44 -17.86 -5.82
C LEU A 143 -21.71 -17.89 -4.47
N ARG A 144 -22.47 -17.99 -3.39
CA ARG A 144 -21.94 -18.07 -2.03
C ARG A 144 -21.10 -19.32 -1.79
N GLU A 145 -21.30 -20.42 -2.52
CA GLU A 145 -20.45 -21.62 -2.45
C GLU A 145 -19.16 -21.50 -3.26
N LEU A 146 -19.11 -20.59 -4.23
CA LEU A 146 -17.92 -20.33 -5.04
C LEU A 146 -16.95 -19.36 -4.37
N LEU A 147 -17.46 -18.56 -3.43
CA LEU A 147 -16.68 -17.61 -2.66
C LEU A 147 -16.02 -18.26 -1.43
N PRO A 148 -14.88 -17.73 -0.94
CA PRO A 148 -14.25 -18.18 0.29
C PRO A 148 -15.24 -18.16 1.46
N GLN A 149 -15.25 -19.24 2.25
CA GLN A 149 -16.06 -19.31 3.47
C GLN A 149 -15.32 -18.83 4.71
N THR A 150 -13.99 -18.81 4.64
CA THR A 150 -13.11 -18.38 5.72
C THR A 150 -12.14 -17.34 5.18
N PRO A 151 -11.71 -16.38 6.01
CA PRO A 151 -10.65 -15.46 5.64
C PRO A 151 -9.37 -16.19 5.21
N ALA A 152 -8.63 -15.59 4.28
CA ALA A 152 -7.26 -16.00 3.99
C ALA A 152 -6.38 -15.84 5.24
N LYS A 153 -5.20 -16.48 5.26
CA LYS A 153 -4.27 -16.39 6.40
C LYS A 153 -3.84 -14.93 6.61
N LEU A 154 -4.43 -14.26 7.60
CA LEU A 154 -4.09 -12.89 7.96
C LEU A 154 -2.71 -12.85 8.61
N THR A 155 -1.90 -11.83 8.28
CA THR A 155 -0.75 -11.45 9.08
C THR A 155 -1.23 -10.57 10.23
N VAL A 156 -0.80 -10.88 11.45
CA VAL A 156 -1.06 -10.07 12.65
C VAL A 156 0.29 -9.73 13.27
N GLU A 157 0.53 -8.45 13.53
CA GLU A 157 1.75 -8.00 14.20
C GLU A 157 1.53 -7.95 15.72
N PRO A 158 2.57 -8.19 16.55
CA PRO A 158 2.43 -8.27 18.01
C PRO A 158 1.88 -7.00 18.67
N TRP A 159 2.13 -5.83 18.09
CA TRP A 159 1.72 -4.54 18.64
C TRP A 159 0.28 -4.14 18.29
N TRP A 160 -0.40 -4.90 17.44
CA TRP A 160 -1.81 -4.65 17.12
C TRP A 160 -2.69 -4.93 18.32
N VAL A 161 -3.86 -4.31 18.36
CA VAL A 161 -4.80 -4.41 19.48
C VAL A 161 -5.99 -5.28 19.07
N VAL A 162 -6.29 -6.29 19.87
CA VAL A 162 -7.45 -7.17 19.69
C VAL A 162 -8.63 -6.58 20.46
N CYS A 163 -9.70 -6.30 19.74
CA CYS A 163 -10.93 -5.70 20.27
C CYS A 163 -12.10 -6.68 20.16
N ALA A 164 -13.02 -6.65 21.13
CA ALA A 164 -14.23 -7.46 21.08
C ALA A 164 -15.18 -6.99 19.97
N GLY A 165 -15.63 -7.93 19.14
CA GLY A 165 -16.70 -7.72 18.17
C GLY A 165 -18.09 -7.93 18.79
N SER A 166 -19.04 -8.37 17.96
CA SER A 166 -20.39 -8.72 18.41
C SER A 166 -20.46 -10.18 18.87
N ILE A 167 -20.28 -10.41 20.17
CA ILE A 167 -20.26 -11.76 20.77
C ILE A 167 -21.62 -12.06 21.41
N LEU A 168 -22.31 -13.09 20.91
CA LEU A 168 -23.60 -13.55 21.45
C LEU A 168 -23.43 -14.78 22.34
N GLU A 169 -24.45 -15.10 23.13
CA GLU A 169 -24.42 -16.27 24.05
C GLU A 169 -24.21 -17.60 23.30
N ALA A 170 -24.75 -17.72 22.07
CA ALA A 170 -24.54 -18.88 21.22
C ALA A 170 -23.07 -19.02 20.77
N ASP A 171 -22.39 -17.89 20.54
CA ASP A 171 -20.99 -17.88 20.14
C ASP A 171 -20.11 -18.41 21.29
N ILE A 172 -20.38 -17.96 22.52
CA ILE A 172 -19.66 -18.38 23.74
C ILE A 172 -19.75 -19.90 23.96
N LYS A 173 -20.92 -20.50 23.68
CA LYS A 173 -21.12 -21.96 23.82
C LYS A 173 -20.30 -22.79 22.83
N ALA A 174 -19.90 -22.20 21.70
CA ALA A 174 -19.12 -22.87 20.66
C ALA A 174 -17.59 -22.68 20.83
N LEU A 175 -17.16 -21.93 21.84
CA LEU A 175 -15.75 -21.68 22.14
C LEU A 175 -15.11 -22.85 22.88
N THR A 176 -13.84 -23.09 22.56
CA THR A 176 -12.94 -23.88 23.38
C THR A 176 -12.59 -23.14 24.67
N GLU A 177 -12.04 -23.84 25.66
CA GLU A 177 -11.68 -23.23 26.94
C GLU A 177 -10.64 -22.10 26.78
N ASP A 178 -9.66 -22.27 25.89
CA ASP A 178 -8.64 -21.25 25.62
C ASP A 178 -9.18 -20.03 24.88
N GLU A 179 -10.05 -20.23 23.88
CA GLU A 179 -10.75 -19.14 23.21
C GLU A 179 -11.63 -18.35 24.18
N ARG A 180 -12.37 -19.07 25.04
CA ARG A 180 -13.24 -18.45 26.04
C ARG A 180 -12.44 -17.62 27.04
N ARG A 181 -11.30 -18.11 27.54
CA ARG A 181 -10.43 -17.33 28.44
C ARG A 181 -9.97 -16.02 27.80
N VAL A 182 -9.60 -16.03 26.53
CA VAL A 182 -9.20 -14.82 25.81
C VAL A 182 -10.39 -13.87 25.63
N VAL A 183 -11.55 -14.39 25.26
CA VAL A 183 -12.78 -13.60 25.10
C VAL A 183 -13.20 -12.95 26.42
N ASP A 184 -13.29 -13.73 27.50
CA ASP A 184 -13.66 -13.24 28.83
C ASP A 184 -12.69 -12.13 29.27
N ARG A 185 -11.38 -12.32 29.05
CA ARG A 185 -10.38 -11.29 29.36
C ARG A 185 -10.57 -10.00 28.56
N ILE A 186 -10.88 -10.07 27.26
CA ILE A 186 -11.13 -8.88 26.43
C ILE A 186 -12.42 -8.17 26.87
N LEU A 187 -13.44 -8.91 27.28
CA LEU A 187 -14.71 -8.34 27.76
C LEU A 187 -14.55 -7.67 29.14
N ASP A 188 -13.72 -8.22 30.01
CA ASP A 188 -13.50 -7.72 31.37
C ASP A 188 -12.46 -6.58 31.42
N GLU A 189 -11.32 -6.74 30.75
CA GLU A 189 -10.20 -5.77 30.78
C GLU A 189 -10.25 -4.74 29.64
N GLY A 190 -11.04 -4.99 28.60
CA GLY A 190 -11.09 -4.19 27.38
C GLY A 190 -10.09 -4.66 26.31
N PRO A 191 -9.76 -3.80 25.32
CA PRO A 191 -8.85 -4.16 24.22
C PRO A 191 -7.45 -4.58 24.70
N ILE A 192 -6.90 -5.65 24.12
CA ILE A 192 -5.62 -6.24 24.56
C ILE A 192 -4.66 -6.32 23.37
N THR A 193 -3.38 -5.97 23.60
CA THR A 193 -2.32 -6.12 22.60
C THR A 193 -2.10 -7.59 22.22
N ALA A 194 -2.08 -7.88 20.92
CA ALA A 194 -2.01 -9.22 20.34
C ALA A 194 -0.77 -10.01 20.80
N GLY A 195 0.35 -9.33 21.03
CA GLY A 195 1.60 -9.89 21.51
C GLY A 195 1.50 -10.59 22.86
N PHE A 196 0.52 -10.24 23.69
CA PHE A 196 0.25 -10.88 24.99
C PHE A 196 -0.74 -12.03 24.91
N LEU A 197 -1.31 -12.29 23.73
CA LEU A 197 -2.29 -13.34 23.50
C LEU A 197 -1.69 -14.50 22.69
N PRO A 198 -2.22 -15.73 22.83
CA PRO A 198 -1.84 -16.84 21.97
C PRO A 198 -2.26 -16.56 20.52
N ILE A 199 -1.30 -16.40 19.60
CA ILE A 199 -1.58 -16.10 18.20
C ILE A 199 -2.51 -17.10 17.49
N PRO A 200 -2.46 -18.44 17.76
CA PRO A 200 -3.43 -19.35 17.14
C PRO A 200 -4.87 -19.06 17.58
N VAL A 201 -5.07 -18.70 18.84
CA VAL A 201 -6.39 -18.34 19.40
C VAL A 201 -6.88 -17.02 18.78
N VAL A 202 -6.00 -16.03 18.65
CA VAL A 202 -6.33 -14.76 17.96
C VAL A 202 -6.81 -15.02 16.53
N HIS A 203 -6.11 -15.86 15.76
CA HIS A 203 -6.55 -16.22 14.41
C HIS A 203 -7.90 -16.94 14.37
N LEU A 204 -8.14 -17.88 15.30
CA LEU A 204 -9.43 -18.59 15.38
C LEU A 204 -10.58 -17.64 15.67
N LEU A 205 -10.40 -16.73 16.63
CA LEU A 205 -11.40 -15.72 16.99
C LEU A 205 -11.67 -14.73 15.84
N LEU A 206 -10.62 -14.33 15.10
CA LEU A 206 -10.76 -13.49 13.90
C LEU A 206 -11.52 -14.21 12.79
N ASN A 207 -11.21 -15.48 12.53
CA ASN A 207 -11.90 -16.28 11.52
C ASN A 207 -13.38 -16.47 11.83
N ARG A 208 -13.74 -16.51 13.13
CA ARG A 208 -15.13 -16.57 13.60
C ARG A 208 -15.81 -15.19 13.64
N GLY A 209 -15.08 -14.10 13.42
CA GLY A 209 -15.60 -12.74 13.47
C GLY A 209 -15.98 -12.26 14.88
N LEU A 210 -15.45 -12.90 15.93
CA LEU A 210 -15.76 -12.57 17.33
C LEU A 210 -14.90 -11.43 17.86
N VAL A 211 -13.74 -11.21 17.23
CA VAL A 211 -12.84 -10.10 17.52
C VAL A 211 -12.47 -9.39 16.22
N TYR A 212 -12.02 -8.14 16.33
CA TYR A 212 -11.40 -7.41 15.25
C TYR A 212 -10.07 -6.80 15.71
N LEU A 213 -9.27 -6.37 14.75
CA LEU A 213 -7.94 -5.80 14.99
C LEU A 213 -8.00 -4.30 14.84
N ASP A 214 -7.58 -3.59 15.87
CA ASP A 214 -7.20 -2.18 15.81
C ASP A 214 -5.68 -2.04 15.64
N VAL A 215 -5.27 -1.06 14.85
CA VAL A 215 -3.86 -0.82 14.50
C VAL A 215 -3.57 0.62 14.90
N PRO A 216 -3.11 0.84 16.15
CA PRO A 216 -3.02 2.17 16.74
C PRO A 216 -1.87 2.97 16.14
N VAL A 217 -2.13 4.22 15.80
CA VAL A 217 -1.13 5.17 15.28
C VAL A 217 -1.15 6.42 16.13
N GLU A 218 -0.01 6.77 16.72
CA GLU A 218 0.19 7.90 17.62
C GLU A 218 0.90 9.07 16.91
N GLU A 219 0.81 10.27 17.50
CA GLU A 219 1.37 11.51 16.92
C GLU A 219 2.86 11.42 16.62
N PHE A 220 3.62 10.79 17.51
CA PHE A 220 5.09 10.75 17.46
C PHE A 220 5.62 9.43 16.89
N ASP A 221 4.76 8.61 16.30
CA ASP A 221 5.19 7.41 15.62
C ASP A 221 6.01 7.75 14.38
N TYR A 222 7.14 7.06 14.22
CA TYR A 222 7.90 7.04 12.97
C TYR A 222 7.46 5.83 12.16
N VAL A 223 7.12 6.06 10.90
CA VAL A 223 6.61 5.02 10.01
C VAL A 223 7.37 5.12 8.71
N TYR A 224 7.90 4.00 8.25
CA TYR A 224 8.64 3.96 7.01
C TYR A 224 7.90 3.13 5.97
N GLY A 225 8.02 3.52 4.71
CA GLY A 225 7.37 2.87 3.59
C GLY A 225 8.06 1.54 3.29
N LYS A 226 7.39 0.44 3.58
CA LYS A 226 7.90 -0.91 3.33
C LYS A 226 6.83 -1.72 2.64
N VAL A 227 7.09 -2.17 1.41
CA VAL A 227 6.19 -3.07 0.67
C VAL A 227 6.65 -4.50 0.96
N VAL A 228 6.00 -5.17 1.93
CA VAL A 228 6.49 -6.46 2.47
C VAL A 228 5.69 -7.68 2.06
N ILE A 229 4.50 -7.54 1.47
CA ILE A 229 3.68 -8.72 1.27
C ILE A 229 4.17 -9.48 0.01
N PRO A 230 4.74 -10.70 0.11
CA PRO A 230 5.24 -11.43 -1.05
C PRO A 230 4.11 -11.99 -1.92
N SER A 231 2.90 -12.18 -1.35
CA SER A 231 1.68 -12.56 -2.05
C SER A 231 0.92 -11.37 -2.65
N VAL A 232 1.39 -10.15 -2.37
CA VAL A 232 1.07 -8.90 -3.07
C VAL A 232 2.42 -8.29 -3.42
N ALA A 233 3.24 -9.03 -4.18
CA ALA A 233 4.37 -8.42 -4.90
C ALA A 233 3.82 -7.12 -5.51
N PRO A 234 4.52 -5.98 -5.33
CA PRO A 234 3.92 -4.69 -4.96
C PRO A 234 2.61 -4.36 -5.64
N LEU A 235 2.46 -4.73 -6.91
CA LEU A 235 1.33 -4.50 -7.78
C LEU A 235 1.26 -5.62 -8.86
N ASP A 236 1.52 -6.89 -8.52
CA ASP A 236 1.45 -8.01 -9.48
C ASP A 236 -0.02 -8.34 -9.80
N GLY A 237 -0.43 -8.03 -11.04
CA GLY A 237 -1.83 -7.97 -11.44
C GLY A 237 -2.53 -6.67 -11.03
N PHE A 238 -1.80 -5.57 -10.83
CA PHE A 238 -2.40 -4.25 -10.70
C PHE A 238 -2.78 -3.67 -12.05
N VAL A 239 -4.06 -3.34 -12.22
CA VAL A 239 -4.58 -2.66 -13.40
C VAL A 239 -5.00 -1.27 -12.96
N MET A 240 -4.47 -0.26 -13.65
CA MET A 240 -4.74 1.16 -13.47
C MET A 240 -6.24 1.42 -13.51
N ASN A 241 -6.84 1.67 -12.35
CA ASN A 241 -8.22 2.10 -12.29
C ASN A 241 -8.29 3.61 -12.14
N ARG A 242 -9.01 4.23 -13.08
CA ARG A 242 -9.37 5.64 -13.02
C ARG A 242 -10.07 5.87 -11.69
N VAL A 243 -9.43 6.64 -10.80
CA VAL A 243 -9.91 6.97 -9.45
C VAL A 243 -11.41 7.24 -9.50
N LEU A 244 -12.21 6.49 -8.75
CA LEU A 244 -13.69 6.64 -8.74
C LEU A 244 -14.14 7.96 -8.08
N GLY A 245 -13.21 8.85 -7.73
CA GLY A 245 -13.47 10.09 -6.99
C GLY A 245 -13.69 9.86 -5.49
N ASP A 246 -13.24 8.70 -4.99
CA ASP A 246 -13.17 8.36 -3.57
C ASP A 246 -12.20 9.35 -2.85
N TYR A 247 -12.69 9.98 -1.78
CA TYR A 247 -11.92 10.97 -1.01
C TYR A 247 -10.76 10.32 -0.23
N PHE A 248 -10.94 9.10 0.26
CA PHE A 248 -10.00 8.38 1.10
C PHE A 248 -8.89 7.73 0.27
N GLU A 249 -9.20 7.14 -0.89
CA GLU A 249 -8.21 6.68 -1.86
C GLU A 249 -7.31 7.83 -2.32
N THR A 250 -7.90 9.00 -2.61
CA THR A 250 -7.14 10.21 -2.93
C THR A 250 -6.21 10.61 -1.78
N LEU A 251 -6.69 10.54 -0.52
CA LEU A 251 -5.86 10.77 0.66
C LEU A 251 -4.72 9.76 0.76
N LEU A 252 -4.99 8.46 0.57
CA LEU A 252 -3.98 7.40 0.64
C LEU A 252 -2.85 7.67 -0.34
N TYR A 253 -3.12 8.06 -1.60
CA TYR A 253 -2.05 8.43 -2.54
C TYR A 253 -1.19 9.59 -2.04
N LYS A 254 -1.80 10.64 -1.46
CA LYS A 254 -1.06 11.77 -0.89
C LYS A 254 -0.15 11.34 0.26
N ILE A 255 -0.67 10.49 1.17
CA ILE A 255 0.11 9.95 2.28
C ILE A 255 1.25 9.06 1.77
N PHE A 256 1.01 8.23 0.74
CA PHE A 256 2.04 7.34 0.19
C PHE A 256 3.25 8.13 -0.31
N VAL A 257 3.02 9.21 -1.06
CA VAL A 257 4.10 10.06 -1.56
C VAL A 257 4.84 10.76 -0.41
N ALA A 258 4.11 11.17 0.62
CA ALA A 258 4.65 11.90 1.78
C ALA A 258 5.37 11.03 2.82
N ILE A 259 5.12 9.72 2.88
CA ILE A 259 5.75 8.83 3.88
C ILE A 259 7.27 8.83 3.73
N ASP A 260 7.98 9.10 4.82
CA ASP A 260 9.41 8.88 4.96
C ASP A 260 9.72 8.35 6.38
N ASP A 261 10.91 7.78 6.56
CA ASP A 261 11.35 7.16 7.81
C ASP A 261 11.82 8.15 8.89
N GLN A 262 11.82 9.45 8.59
CA GLN A 262 12.36 10.53 9.43
C GLN A 262 11.30 11.53 9.89
N THR A 263 10.06 11.39 9.42
CA THR A 263 8.92 12.23 9.77
C THR A 263 7.99 11.48 10.69
N THR A 264 7.56 12.18 11.73
CA THR A 264 6.48 11.71 12.58
C THR A 264 5.13 11.85 11.88
N VAL A 265 4.14 11.06 12.30
CA VAL A 265 2.76 11.17 11.78
C VAL A 265 2.20 12.58 11.94
N LYS A 266 2.50 13.24 13.06
CA LYS A 266 2.09 14.62 13.31
C LYS A 266 2.71 15.60 12.31
N GLU A 267 4.03 15.54 12.14
CA GLU A 267 4.72 16.41 11.17
C GLU A 267 4.17 16.19 9.75
N MET A 268 3.88 14.94 9.37
CA MET A 268 3.26 14.62 8.09
C MET A 268 1.88 15.28 7.91
N ALA A 269 1.04 15.24 8.96
CA ALA A 269 -0.26 15.89 8.95
C ALA A 269 -0.14 17.42 8.79
N GLU A 270 0.80 18.05 9.49
CA GLU A 270 1.10 19.47 9.37
C GLU A 270 1.67 19.82 7.98
N MET A 271 2.54 18.97 7.42
CA MET A 271 3.10 19.16 6.08
C MET A 271 2.04 19.09 4.99
N LEU A 272 1.01 18.25 5.14
CA LEU A 272 -0.05 18.08 4.15
C LEU A 272 -1.27 18.98 4.39
N HIS A 273 -1.33 19.69 5.53
CA HIS A 273 -2.53 20.40 6.01
C HIS A 273 -3.77 19.49 6.07
N ILE A 274 -3.59 18.29 6.61
CA ILE A 274 -4.65 17.30 6.78
C ILE A 274 -4.81 17.02 8.28
N ASP A 275 -6.04 16.79 8.72
CA ASP A 275 -6.31 16.43 10.11
C ASP A 275 -5.52 15.18 10.52
N PHE A 276 -4.91 15.23 11.71
CA PHE A 276 -4.09 14.15 12.23
C PHE A 276 -4.82 12.80 12.25
N HIS A 277 -6.10 12.75 12.61
CA HIS A 277 -6.84 11.49 12.69
C HIS A 277 -7.06 10.86 11.31
N LEU A 278 -7.18 11.67 10.25
CA LEU A 278 -7.27 11.17 8.87
C LEU A 278 -5.93 10.56 8.42
N VAL A 279 -4.81 11.22 8.75
CA VAL A 279 -3.46 10.70 8.45
C VAL A 279 -3.18 9.43 9.25
N ALA A 280 -3.49 9.42 10.55
CA ALA A 280 -3.35 8.25 11.41
C ALA A 280 -4.18 7.05 10.89
N ASN A 281 -5.41 7.28 10.42
CA ASN A 281 -6.23 6.25 9.80
C ASN A 281 -5.60 5.71 8.50
N ALA A 282 -5.12 6.60 7.63
CA ALA A 282 -4.43 6.21 6.39
C ALA A 282 -3.18 5.35 6.67
N ILE A 283 -2.38 5.75 7.65
CA ILE A 283 -1.19 4.99 8.08
C ILE A 283 -1.58 3.64 8.70
N SER A 284 -2.65 3.60 9.49
CA SER A 284 -3.21 2.36 10.05
C SER A 284 -3.58 1.38 8.94
N VAL A 285 -4.24 1.85 7.88
CA VAL A 285 -4.55 1.08 6.68
C VAL A 285 -3.27 0.60 5.98
N PHE A 286 -2.28 1.46 5.79
CA PHE A 286 -1.01 1.04 5.18
C PHE A 286 -0.26 -0.01 5.98
N CYS A 287 -0.29 0.05 7.31
CA CYS A 287 0.28 -0.99 8.15
C CYS A 287 -0.45 -2.33 7.97
N ARG A 288 -1.79 -2.32 7.82
CA ARG A 288 -2.59 -3.52 7.56
C ARG A 288 -2.32 -4.13 6.19
N LEU A 289 -2.18 -3.26 5.18
CA LEU A 289 -1.90 -3.65 3.80
C LEU A 289 -0.43 -3.97 3.56
N GLY A 290 0.43 -3.73 4.54
CA GLY A 290 1.87 -3.98 4.43
C GLY A 290 2.58 -3.04 3.45
N PHE A 291 2.09 -1.80 3.33
CA PHE A 291 2.74 -0.69 2.62
C PHE A 291 3.58 0.19 3.56
N ALA A 292 3.36 0.09 4.86
CA ALA A 292 4.07 0.85 5.87
C ALA A 292 4.39 -0.02 7.09
N LYS A 293 5.49 0.28 7.77
CA LYS A 293 5.84 -0.32 9.06
C LYS A 293 6.16 0.75 10.09
N LYS A 294 5.63 0.56 11.29
CA LYS A 294 5.97 1.35 12.47
C LYS A 294 7.39 1.00 12.92
N ARG A 295 8.26 1.99 13.06
CA ARG A 295 9.69 1.82 13.38
C ARG A 295 9.90 1.33 14.81
N VAL A 296 9.20 1.94 15.75
CA VAL A 296 9.23 1.56 17.16
C VAL A 296 7.81 1.22 17.57
N THR A 297 7.59 -0.05 17.86
CA THR A 297 6.29 -0.63 18.21
C THR A 297 6.05 -0.68 19.71
N GLY A 298 7.09 -0.46 20.52
CA GLY A 298 7.07 -0.64 21.97
C GLY A 298 7.13 -2.11 22.40
N MET A 299 7.15 -3.04 21.44
CA MET A 299 7.18 -4.49 21.70
C MET A 299 8.60 -5.06 21.71
N GLU A 300 9.62 -4.24 21.41
CA GLU A 300 11.02 -4.69 21.24
C GLU A 300 11.60 -5.27 22.55
N THR A 301 11.13 -4.76 23.69
CA THR A 301 11.54 -5.23 25.03
C THR A 301 10.43 -5.99 25.76
N ALA A 302 9.25 -6.13 25.14
CA ALA A 302 8.11 -6.77 25.76
C ALA A 302 8.29 -8.30 25.80
N ARG A 303 7.86 -8.93 26.90
CA ARG A 303 7.76 -10.39 26.97
C ARG A 303 6.51 -10.85 26.24
N LEU A 304 6.68 -11.15 24.95
CA LEU A 304 5.62 -11.71 24.12
C LEU A 304 5.23 -13.11 24.60
N HIS A 305 3.98 -13.48 24.33
CA HIS A 305 3.51 -14.83 24.56
C HIS A 305 4.35 -15.83 23.73
N TYR A 306 4.68 -16.99 24.29
CA TYR A 306 5.64 -17.95 23.70
C TYR A 306 5.29 -18.38 22.27
N SER A 307 4.01 -18.36 21.90
CA SER A 307 3.54 -18.67 20.55
C SER A 307 4.06 -17.72 19.48
N TRP A 308 4.51 -16.52 19.87
CA TRP A 308 5.11 -15.54 18.96
C TRP A 308 6.58 -15.84 18.65
N ALA A 309 7.26 -16.68 19.44
CA ALA A 309 8.67 -17.00 19.23
C ALA A 309 8.93 -17.59 17.84
N GLN A 310 8.02 -18.42 17.32
CA GLN A 310 8.14 -19.01 15.97
C GLN A 310 7.94 -18.00 14.83
N ILE A 311 7.33 -16.85 15.13
CA ILE A 311 7.00 -15.80 14.15
C ILE A 311 8.06 -14.68 14.17
N VAL A 312 8.62 -14.40 15.36
CA VAL A 312 9.60 -13.32 15.57
C VAL A 312 11.06 -13.77 15.32
N SER A 313 11.34 -15.08 15.27
CA SER A 313 12.71 -15.62 15.14
C SER A 313 13.39 -15.45 13.77
N ILE A 314 12.94 -14.53 12.91
CA ILE A 314 13.69 -14.05 11.73
C ILE A 314 13.28 -12.58 11.52
N PRO A 315 14.17 -11.58 11.74
CA PRO A 315 15.35 -11.39 10.88
C PRO A 315 16.58 -10.85 11.64
N ASN A 316 17.67 -11.62 11.70
CA ASN A 316 19.02 -11.06 11.86
C ASN A 316 20.06 -12.15 11.52
N SER A 317 20.94 -11.82 10.57
CA SER A 317 22.09 -12.58 10.05
C SER A 317 21.82 -13.79 9.12
N PRO A 318 22.58 -13.92 8.01
CA PRO A 318 22.50 -15.07 7.11
C PRO A 318 23.30 -16.21 7.74
N THR A 319 22.61 -17.23 8.25
CA THR A 319 23.26 -18.51 8.52
C THR A 319 23.12 -19.39 7.28
N GLN A 320 24.27 -19.65 6.69
CA GLN A 320 24.55 -20.64 5.67
C GLN A 320 24.09 -22.02 6.17
N ASP A 321 22.87 -22.43 5.80
CA ASP A 321 22.42 -23.83 5.66
C ASP A 321 20.92 -23.83 5.33
N ASP A 322 20.61 -23.69 4.05
CA ASP A 322 19.36 -24.19 3.45
C ASP A 322 19.63 -24.44 1.96
N MET A 323 20.57 -25.37 1.72
CA MET A 323 20.64 -26.08 0.46
C MET A 323 19.96 -27.43 0.69
N VAL A 324 19.18 -27.87 -0.30
CA VAL A 324 18.46 -29.15 -0.44
C VAL A 324 17.24 -29.42 0.47
N THR A 325 16.06 -29.00 -0.01
CA THR A 325 14.93 -29.93 -0.15
C THR A 325 14.19 -29.70 -1.47
N SER A 326 14.32 -30.72 -2.33
CA SER A 326 13.72 -30.89 -3.65
C SER A 326 12.19 -30.85 -3.64
N VAL A 327 11.62 -30.01 -4.50
CA VAL A 327 10.23 -30.13 -4.96
C VAL A 327 10.14 -31.24 -6.01
N SER A 328 9.69 -32.42 -5.61
CA SER A 328 9.08 -33.37 -6.54
C SER A 328 7.62 -32.97 -6.72
N GLY A 329 7.29 -32.49 -7.92
CA GLY A 329 5.95 -32.02 -8.27
C GLY A 329 5.79 -31.92 -9.78
N ASP A 330 5.58 -33.08 -10.39
CA ASP A 330 4.73 -33.34 -11.57
C ASP A 330 4.91 -32.45 -12.82
N LEU A 331 5.80 -32.89 -13.70
CA LEU A 331 6.14 -32.30 -15.01
C LEU A 331 5.40 -33.03 -16.16
N GLY A 332 4.13 -33.39 -15.96
CA GLY A 332 3.36 -34.25 -16.86
C GLY A 332 2.42 -33.58 -17.86
N GLU A 333 2.10 -32.29 -17.74
CA GLU A 333 0.95 -31.70 -18.47
C GLU A 333 1.26 -30.57 -19.47
N LEU A 334 2.53 -30.30 -19.80
CA LEU A 334 2.88 -29.27 -20.80
C LEU A 334 3.40 -29.82 -22.14
N SER A 335 3.35 -31.13 -22.37
CA SER A 335 3.88 -31.76 -23.59
C SER A 335 2.85 -32.08 -24.68
N ALA A 336 1.69 -31.41 -24.70
CA ALA A 336 0.59 -31.75 -25.63
C ALA A 336 0.10 -30.60 -26.53
N SER A 337 0.88 -29.54 -26.76
CA SER A 337 0.41 -28.45 -27.65
C SER A 337 1.43 -27.89 -28.64
N LEU A 338 2.54 -28.57 -28.91
CA LEU A 338 3.49 -28.17 -29.96
C LEU A 338 3.95 -29.39 -30.77
N ALA A 339 3.06 -29.89 -31.62
CA ALA A 339 3.36 -30.75 -32.78
C ALA A 339 2.68 -30.04 -33.95
N SER A 340 3.31 -29.64 -35.06
CA SER A 340 4.34 -30.24 -35.94
C SER A 340 4.72 -29.18 -37.01
N PRO A 341 5.47 -29.47 -38.10
CA PRO A 341 6.70 -30.25 -38.29
C PRO A 341 7.80 -29.54 -39.14
N LEU A 342 9.05 -30.05 -39.05
CA LEU A 342 10.14 -30.12 -40.07
C LEU A 342 10.63 -28.78 -40.69
N VAL A 343 11.94 -28.46 -40.74
CA VAL A 343 13.00 -29.12 -41.54
C VAL A 343 14.40 -28.86 -40.95
N ASP A 344 15.30 -29.81 -41.21
CA ASP A 344 16.75 -29.92 -40.95
C ASP A 344 17.59 -28.65 -41.09
N ASP A 345 18.64 -28.50 -40.25
CA ASP A 345 20.03 -28.74 -40.71
C ASP A 345 20.99 -28.94 -39.52
N ASP A 346 21.97 -29.81 -39.74
CA ASP A 346 22.95 -30.36 -38.80
C ASP A 346 24.14 -29.42 -38.45
N GLU A 347 24.81 -29.76 -37.35
CA GLU A 347 26.27 -29.94 -37.20
C GLU A 347 26.93 -29.34 -35.94
N ASP A 348 27.83 -30.18 -35.42
CA ASP A 348 28.59 -30.17 -34.17
C ASP A 348 29.59 -29.00 -34.01
N ASP A 349 30.00 -28.69 -32.77
CA ASP A 349 31.22 -29.26 -32.16
C ASP A 349 31.92 -28.38 -31.10
N GLN A 350 32.49 -29.08 -30.12
CA GLN A 350 33.73 -28.80 -29.37
C GLN A 350 33.92 -27.59 -28.41
N THR A 351 33.99 -27.96 -27.12
CA THR A 351 35.10 -27.76 -26.15
C THR A 351 35.79 -26.40 -26.03
N ASN A 352 35.77 -25.82 -24.82
CA ASN A 352 37.00 -25.44 -24.11
C ASN A 352 36.78 -25.15 -22.62
N SER A 353 37.36 -26.02 -21.80
CA SER A 353 37.74 -25.78 -20.40
C SER A 353 38.91 -24.79 -20.32
N ILE A 354 38.91 -23.85 -19.38
CA ILE A 354 40.12 -23.34 -18.69
C ILE A 354 39.71 -22.75 -17.32
N SER A 355 40.59 -22.96 -16.37
CA SER A 355 40.41 -23.03 -14.92
C SER A 355 40.66 -21.71 -14.19
N SER A 356 39.94 -21.56 -13.07
CA SER A 356 40.38 -21.08 -11.74
C SER A 356 41.47 -20.01 -11.60
N TYR A 357 41.14 -18.86 -10.99
CA TYR A 357 42.02 -18.17 -10.03
C TYR A 357 41.17 -17.47 -8.94
N THR A 358 41.19 -18.03 -7.74
CA THR A 358 40.72 -17.43 -6.48
C THR A 358 41.81 -16.55 -5.88
N VAL A 359 41.48 -15.33 -5.45
CA VAL A 359 42.29 -14.56 -4.50
C VAL A 359 41.38 -14.11 -3.36
N LYS A 360 41.63 -14.67 -2.17
CA LYS A 360 41.09 -14.25 -0.88
C LYS A 360 42.05 -13.20 -0.32
N ASP A 361 41.55 -12.06 0.11
CA ASP A 361 42.23 -11.18 1.06
C ASP A 361 41.36 -11.00 2.30
N ILE A 362 42.00 -11.11 3.46
CA ILE A 362 41.42 -11.23 4.80
C ILE A 362 41.94 -10.07 5.68
N VAL A 363 41.09 -9.62 6.62
CA VAL A 363 41.37 -8.97 7.94
C VAL A 363 41.40 -7.42 7.95
N PRO A 364 40.99 -6.70 9.05
CA PRO A 364 40.25 -7.07 10.27
C PRO A 364 38.98 -6.24 10.57
N SER A 365 38.12 -6.83 11.40
CA SER A 365 37.05 -6.24 12.17
C SER A 365 37.54 -5.50 13.42
N GLN A 366 37.00 -4.30 13.70
CA GLN A 366 36.83 -3.76 15.05
C GLN A 366 35.57 -2.88 15.15
N PRO A 367 34.94 -2.77 16.35
CA PRO A 367 33.58 -2.25 16.54
C PRO A 367 33.58 -0.76 16.89
N SER A 368 32.60 -0.01 16.40
CA SER A 368 32.36 1.36 16.87
C SER A 368 30.87 1.71 16.84
N SER A 369 30.30 1.73 18.05
CA SER A 369 29.38 2.74 18.59
C SER A 369 28.43 3.46 17.63
N ASP A 370 27.13 3.28 17.89
CA ASP A 370 26.02 4.12 17.44
C ASP A 370 26.35 5.61 17.49
N VAL A 371 26.55 6.20 16.31
CA VAL A 371 26.43 7.63 16.06
C VAL A 371 25.51 7.72 14.86
N SER A 372 24.38 8.43 15.01
CA SER A 372 23.44 8.72 13.94
C SER A 372 24.18 9.39 12.77
N SER A 373 24.55 8.62 11.76
CA SER A 373 24.98 9.17 10.48
C SER A 373 23.77 9.87 9.87
N SER A 374 23.81 11.19 9.76
CA SER A 374 22.90 11.93 8.89
C SER A 374 23.02 11.32 7.49
N SER A 375 22.08 10.46 7.11
CA SER A 375 22.09 9.81 5.81
C SER A 375 21.81 10.87 4.76
N CYS A 376 22.79 11.11 3.90
CA CYS A 376 22.61 12.00 2.77
C CYS A 376 21.65 11.31 1.78
N ARG A 377 20.45 11.88 1.57
CA ARG A 377 19.44 11.30 0.69
C ARG A 377 19.42 12.00 -0.67
N THR A 378 19.22 11.24 -1.74
CA THR A 378 19.12 11.74 -3.11
C THR A 378 17.78 11.33 -3.70
N ALA A 379 17.04 12.29 -4.24
CA ALA A 379 15.80 12.03 -4.96
C ALA A 379 16.10 11.91 -6.46
N PHE A 380 15.73 10.80 -7.08
CA PHE A 380 15.73 10.63 -8.53
C PHE A 380 14.33 10.88 -9.09
N LEU A 381 14.14 12.00 -9.78
CA LEU A 381 12.88 12.39 -10.40
C LEU A 381 12.74 11.77 -11.79
N PHE A 382 11.61 11.10 -12.00
CA PHE A 382 11.24 10.49 -13.27
C PHE A 382 9.80 10.83 -13.65
N ASP A 383 9.41 10.56 -14.90
CA ASP A 383 8.04 10.73 -15.38
C ASP A 383 7.37 9.38 -15.72
N SER A 384 6.10 9.46 -16.08
CA SER A 384 5.30 8.32 -16.52
C SER A 384 5.94 7.48 -17.62
N THR A 385 6.81 8.08 -18.45
CA THR A 385 7.41 7.40 -19.60
C THR A 385 8.40 6.34 -19.14
N LEU A 386 9.17 6.61 -18.07
CA LEU A 386 10.10 5.62 -17.51
C LEU A 386 9.34 4.38 -17.04
N ALA A 387 8.26 4.58 -16.27
CA ALA A 387 7.46 3.47 -15.77
C ALA A 387 6.79 2.70 -16.92
N ALA A 388 6.32 3.39 -17.97
CA ALA A 388 5.79 2.75 -19.16
C ALA A 388 6.85 1.89 -19.88
N PHE A 389 8.10 2.38 -20.01
CA PHE A 389 9.19 1.61 -20.62
C PHE A 389 9.51 0.35 -19.82
N LEU A 390 9.56 0.44 -18.50
CA LEU A 390 9.82 -0.72 -17.63
C LEU A 390 8.67 -1.75 -17.66
N MET A 391 7.45 -1.34 -18.02
CA MET A 391 6.29 -2.23 -18.19
C MET A 391 6.23 -2.93 -19.55
N MET A 392 7.00 -2.49 -20.57
CA MET A 392 6.91 -3.08 -21.91
C MET A 392 7.39 -4.54 -21.91
N GLY A 393 6.52 -5.40 -22.46
CA GLY A 393 6.63 -6.84 -22.38
C GLY A 393 7.81 -7.35 -23.20
N ASN A 394 8.93 -7.60 -22.52
CA ASN A 394 9.95 -8.63 -22.77
C ASN A 394 11.24 -8.39 -21.95
N LEU A 395 11.37 -7.25 -21.26
CA LEU A 395 12.56 -6.91 -20.45
C LEU A 395 12.79 -7.88 -19.28
N SER A 396 11.79 -8.05 -18.41
CA SER A 396 11.75 -9.06 -17.36
C SER A 396 10.34 -9.16 -16.78
N SER A 397 9.93 -10.35 -16.34
CA SER A 397 8.66 -10.53 -15.62
C SER A 397 8.71 -9.98 -14.19
N SER A 398 9.88 -10.00 -13.54
CA SER A 398 10.05 -9.51 -12.17
C SER A 398 9.89 -7.98 -12.08
N LEU A 399 10.44 -7.27 -13.07
CA LEU A 399 10.49 -5.80 -13.13
C LEU A 399 9.12 -5.15 -13.26
N LYS A 400 8.13 -5.87 -13.81
CA LYS A 400 6.76 -5.37 -13.98
C LYS A 400 6.15 -4.91 -12.66
N SER A 401 6.41 -5.64 -11.58
CA SER A 401 5.87 -5.30 -10.26
C SER A 401 6.34 -3.91 -9.79
N HIS A 402 7.64 -3.63 -9.87
CA HIS A 402 8.20 -2.31 -9.53
C HIS A 402 7.82 -1.23 -10.53
N ALA A 403 7.74 -1.56 -11.82
CA ALA A 403 7.33 -0.61 -12.86
C ALA A 403 5.90 -0.09 -12.62
N VAL A 404 4.99 -0.99 -12.25
CA VAL A 404 3.63 -0.61 -11.87
C VAL A 404 3.64 0.23 -10.59
N THR A 405 4.54 -0.02 -9.62
CA THR A 405 4.64 0.80 -8.40
C THR A 405 5.13 2.20 -8.71
N LEU A 406 6.18 2.31 -9.53
CA LEU A 406 6.69 3.58 -10.02
C LEU A 406 5.63 4.35 -10.82
N PHE A 407 4.73 3.66 -11.52
CA PHE A 407 3.60 4.30 -12.19
C PHE A 407 2.53 4.73 -11.17
N GLU A 408 1.83 3.80 -10.52
CA GLU A 408 0.62 4.08 -9.73
C GLU A 408 0.90 4.96 -8.51
N VAL A 409 1.94 4.59 -7.78
CA VAL A 409 2.28 5.23 -6.51
C VAL A 409 3.21 6.41 -6.76
N GLY A 410 4.20 6.22 -7.62
CA GLY A 410 5.17 7.25 -7.95
C GLY A 410 6.21 7.50 -6.87
N LYS A 411 6.45 6.53 -5.97
CA LYS A 411 7.58 6.58 -5.04
C LYS A 411 8.14 5.18 -4.82
N LEU A 412 9.47 5.07 -4.87
CA LEU A 412 10.23 3.89 -4.49
C LEU A 412 11.33 4.33 -3.51
N ALA A 413 11.23 3.92 -2.25
CA ALA A 413 12.19 4.28 -1.20
C ALA A 413 13.48 3.44 -1.27
N ASP A 414 14.57 3.91 -0.67
CA ASP A 414 15.88 3.22 -0.67
C ASP A 414 15.80 1.75 -0.21
N GLU A 415 14.90 1.42 0.72
CA GLU A 415 14.70 0.05 1.21
C GLU A 415 14.38 -0.95 0.10
N GLN A 416 13.66 -0.52 -0.92
CA GLN A 416 13.27 -1.34 -2.07
C GLN A 416 14.25 -1.19 -3.24
N MET A 417 15.19 -0.24 -3.14
CA MET A 417 16.16 0.05 -4.19
C MET A 417 17.09 -1.14 -4.43
N ARG A 418 17.43 -1.92 -3.39
CA ARG A 418 18.27 -3.12 -3.58
C ARG A 418 17.59 -4.15 -4.49
N ASP A 419 16.37 -4.54 -4.14
CA ASP A 419 15.61 -5.53 -4.91
C ASP A 419 15.34 -5.03 -6.34
N PHE A 420 15.06 -3.73 -6.50
CA PHE A 420 14.87 -3.12 -7.81
C PHE A 420 16.13 -3.15 -8.69
N LEU A 421 17.30 -2.86 -8.11
CA LEU A 421 18.58 -2.93 -8.82
C LEU A 421 18.92 -4.36 -9.23
N GLU A 422 18.72 -5.34 -8.35
CA GLU A 422 18.92 -6.76 -8.65
C GLU A 422 18.02 -7.22 -9.81
N GLN A 423 16.77 -6.74 -9.85
CA GLN A 423 15.86 -7.04 -10.96
C GLN A 423 16.21 -6.32 -12.26
N LEU A 424 16.71 -5.08 -12.18
CA LEU A 424 17.23 -4.36 -13.35
C LEU A 424 18.48 -5.01 -13.94
N GLU A 425 19.33 -5.62 -13.11
CA GLU A 425 20.50 -6.39 -13.56
C GLU A 425 20.12 -7.63 -14.36
N CYS A 426 18.95 -8.20 -14.08
CA CYS A 426 18.43 -9.39 -14.75
C CYS A 426 17.66 -9.08 -16.05
N VAL A 427 17.68 -7.83 -16.54
CA VAL A 427 16.97 -7.44 -17.76
C VAL A 427 17.60 -8.09 -19.00
N ASN A 428 16.75 -8.68 -19.83
CA ASN A 428 17.15 -9.27 -21.11
C ASN A 428 17.80 -8.21 -22.01
N ARG A 429 18.97 -8.53 -22.56
CA ARG A 429 19.65 -7.68 -23.55
C ARG A 429 19.14 -8.02 -24.94
N PHE A 430 18.56 -7.04 -25.62
CA PHE A 430 18.07 -7.19 -26.98
C PHE A 430 19.04 -6.55 -27.96
N ALA A 431 19.33 -7.25 -29.06
CA ALA A 431 20.32 -6.82 -30.05
C ALA A 431 19.73 -5.98 -31.20
N GLU A 432 18.40 -5.99 -31.39
CA GLU A 432 17.74 -5.26 -32.50
C GLU A 432 16.36 -4.71 -32.10
N GLY A 433 15.96 -3.61 -32.75
CA GLY A 433 14.62 -3.02 -32.70
C GLY A 433 14.36 -2.06 -31.53
N GLU A 434 13.08 -1.74 -31.28
CA GLU A 434 12.67 -0.87 -30.17
C GLU A 434 13.00 -1.49 -28.81
N ALA A 435 13.03 -2.82 -28.72
CA ALA A 435 13.41 -3.57 -27.52
C ALA A 435 14.86 -3.30 -27.07
N GLN A 436 15.77 -3.06 -28.01
CA GLN A 436 17.14 -2.67 -27.71
C GLN A 436 17.17 -1.35 -26.93
N ARG A 437 16.43 -0.33 -27.40
CA ARG A 437 16.37 1.00 -26.75
C ARG A 437 15.84 0.90 -25.32
N TYR A 438 14.81 0.08 -25.07
CA TYR A 438 14.30 -0.12 -23.72
C TYR A 438 15.31 -0.81 -22.81
N SER A 439 16.06 -1.79 -23.32
CA SER A 439 17.12 -2.43 -22.54
C SER A 439 18.29 -1.48 -22.25
N GLU A 440 18.67 -0.63 -23.21
CA GLU A 440 19.71 0.40 -23.02
C GLU A 440 19.28 1.44 -21.98
N HIS A 441 18.03 1.90 -22.02
CA HIS A 441 17.48 2.80 -21.00
C HIS A 441 17.45 2.16 -19.61
N ALA A 442 17.08 0.88 -19.50
CA ALA A 442 17.09 0.15 -18.23
C ALA A 442 18.52 0.00 -17.66
N MET A 443 19.50 -0.28 -18.51
CA MET A 443 20.92 -0.35 -18.13
C MET A 443 21.48 1.02 -17.73
N ALA A 444 21.14 2.09 -18.47
CA ALA A 444 21.52 3.45 -18.09
C ALA A 444 20.92 3.86 -16.74
N LEU A 445 19.65 3.52 -16.49
CA LEU A 445 19.01 3.72 -15.19
C LEU A 445 19.74 2.96 -14.08
N LEU A 446 20.08 1.69 -14.30
CA LEU A 446 20.83 0.87 -13.35
C LEU A 446 22.18 1.52 -12.99
N ASP A 447 22.94 1.99 -13.97
CA ASP A 447 24.25 2.61 -13.76
C ASP A 447 24.14 3.96 -13.03
N ILE A 448 23.13 4.77 -13.35
CA ILE A 448 22.84 6.03 -12.66
C ILE A 448 22.49 5.75 -11.20
N LEU A 449 21.53 4.85 -10.94
CA LEU A 449 21.09 4.55 -9.58
C LEU A 449 22.20 3.94 -8.73
N ARG A 450 23.00 3.02 -9.30
CA ARG A 450 24.20 2.48 -8.63
C ARG A 450 25.21 3.57 -8.29
N SER A 451 25.40 4.54 -9.19
CA SER A 451 26.32 5.65 -8.97
C SER A 451 25.81 6.61 -7.90
N LEU A 452 24.51 6.91 -7.90
CA LEU A 452 23.88 7.75 -6.88
C LEU A 452 23.88 7.08 -5.50
N ARG A 453 23.76 5.75 -5.44
CA ARG A 453 23.76 4.99 -4.18
C ARG A 453 25.14 4.87 -3.52
N LYS A 454 26.24 5.26 -4.20
CA LYS A 454 27.59 5.23 -3.61
C LYS A 454 27.72 6.27 -2.50
N GLY A 455 27.33 5.87 -1.28
CA GLY A 455 27.42 6.69 -0.07
C GLY A 455 26.19 7.55 0.23
N ARG A 456 25.05 7.28 -0.43
CA ARG A 456 23.78 8.01 -0.25
C ARG A 456 22.59 7.05 -0.36
N GLU A 457 21.51 7.39 0.33
CA GLU A 457 20.21 6.73 0.14
C GLU A 457 19.53 7.32 -1.09
N VAL A 458 18.93 6.48 -1.94
CA VAL A 458 18.29 6.93 -3.18
C VAL A 458 16.82 6.57 -3.17
N ASP A 459 15.99 7.60 -3.30
CA ASP A 459 14.54 7.44 -3.51
C ASP A 459 14.20 7.82 -4.95
N MET A 460 13.40 7.01 -5.64
CA MET A 460 12.82 7.41 -6.92
C MET A 460 11.45 8.02 -6.70
N VAL A 461 11.20 9.20 -7.28
CA VAL A 461 9.92 9.91 -7.14
C VAL A 461 9.40 10.34 -8.51
N ARG A 462 8.14 10.02 -8.78
CA ARG A 462 7.44 10.41 -10.00
C ARG A 462 7.00 11.87 -9.89
N GLY A 463 7.38 12.65 -10.89
CA GLY A 463 7.05 14.08 -10.97
C GLY A 463 5.54 14.36 -10.94
N GLU A 464 4.75 13.57 -11.66
CA GLU A 464 3.29 13.73 -11.71
C GLU A 464 2.62 13.43 -10.36
N SER A 465 3.15 12.50 -9.58
CA SER A 465 2.65 12.19 -8.23
C SER A 465 2.88 13.36 -7.26
N LEU A 466 4.00 14.08 -7.39
CA LEU A 466 4.26 15.29 -6.60
C LEU A 466 3.33 16.45 -6.99
N LEU A 467 2.85 16.52 -8.23
CA LEU A 467 1.90 17.54 -8.67
C LEU A 467 0.48 17.32 -8.17
N SER A 468 0.15 16.08 -7.75
CA SER A 468 -1.14 15.81 -7.09
C SER A 468 -1.26 16.50 -5.73
N LEU A 469 -0.13 16.94 -5.15
CA LEU A 469 -0.04 17.71 -3.92
C LEU A 469 -0.13 19.21 -4.22
N ASP A 470 -0.69 19.98 -3.28
CA ASP A 470 -0.65 21.43 -3.38
C ASP A 470 0.81 21.93 -3.33
N GLU A 471 1.05 23.08 -3.97
CA GLU A 471 2.39 23.63 -4.14
C GLU A 471 3.15 23.78 -2.81
N GLN A 472 2.47 24.21 -1.75
CA GLN A 472 3.10 24.42 -0.46
C GLN A 472 3.44 23.09 0.23
N SER A 473 2.56 22.09 0.17
CA SER A 473 2.84 20.74 0.68
C SER A 473 4.00 20.09 -0.04
N ARG A 474 4.08 20.25 -1.36
CA ARG A 474 5.21 19.77 -2.17
C ARG A 474 6.53 20.36 -1.70
N ILE A 475 6.57 21.68 -1.48
CA ILE A 475 7.79 22.36 -0.98
C ILE A 475 8.17 21.84 0.40
N ARG A 476 7.20 21.69 1.32
CA ARG A 476 7.45 21.20 2.68
C ARG A 476 8.00 19.77 2.69
N ILE A 477 7.40 18.87 1.91
CA ILE A 477 7.88 17.48 1.81
C ILE A 477 9.28 17.43 1.24
N LEU A 478 9.53 18.14 0.13
CA LEU A 478 10.86 18.12 -0.48
C LEU A 478 11.92 18.76 0.43
N ALA A 479 11.59 19.83 1.15
CA ALA A 479 12.50 20.45 2.11
C ALA A 479 12.74 19.58 3.36
N LYS A 480 11.74 18.81 3.81
CA LYS A 480 11.89 17.93 4.99
C LYS A 480 12.64 16.66 4.64
N SER A 481 12.27 15.97 3.56
CA SER A 481 12.88 14.70 3.16
C SER A 481 14.24 14.90 2.44
N TYR A 482 14.46 16.07 1.82
CA TYR A 482 15.66 16.33 0.99
C TYR A 482 16.28 17.73 1.19
N GLY A 483 15.92 18.50 2.23
CA GLY A 483 16.48 19.85 2.48
C GLY A 483 17.68 19.90 3.44
N GLU A 484 18.13 18.76 3.96
CA GLU A 484 19.40 18.66 4.68
C GLU A 484 20.58 19.03 3.74
N GLN A 485 21.64 19.60 4.32
CA GLN A 485 22.71 20.35 3.66
C GLN A 485 23.51 19.61 2.56
N PHE A 486 23.21 18.33 2.30
CA PHE A 486 23.91 17.48 1.33
C PHE A 486 23.01 16.77 0.31
N SER A 487 21.69 16.94 0.36
CA SER A 487 20.74 16.22 -0.50
C SER A 487 20.65 16.81 -1.91
N ILE A 488 20.64 15.96 -2.94
CA ILE A 488 20.60 16.37 -4.36
C ILE A 488 19.35 15.77 -4.99
N VAL A 489 18.62 16.58 -5.76
CA VAL A 489 17.53 16.12 -6.62
C VAL A 489 18.06 15.95 -8.03
N VAL A 490 18.03 14.74 -8.57
CA VAL A 490 18.50 14.41 -9.92
C VAL A 490 17.30 14.12 -10.81
N SER A 491 17.17 14.81 -11.94
CA SER A 491 16.05 14.61 -12.86
C SER A 491 16.46 13.82 -14.10
N MET A 492 15.61 12.88 -14.52
CA MET A 492 15.78 12.17 -15.79
C MET A 492 15.65 13.18 -16.96
N ALA A 493 16.26 12.89 -18.10
CA ALA A 493 16.03 13.65 -19.33
C ALA A 493 15.73 12.70 -20.49
N PRO A 494 14.72 12.98 -21.34
CA PRO A 494 13.75 14.09 -21.24
C PRO A 494 12.65 13.82 -20.19
N LEU A 495 12.14 14.88 -19.55
CA LEU A 495 10.94 14.84 -18.71
C LEU A 495 9.77 15.51 -19.43
N SER A 496 8.56 14.98 -19.27
CA SER A 496 7.34 15.66 -19.71
C SER A 496 7.19 17.04 -19.03
N CYS A 497 6.60 18.01 -19.73
CA CYS A 497 6.33 19.36 -19.20
C CYS A 497 5.54 19.35 -17.90
N ASP A 498 4.67 18.35 -17.78
CA ASP A 498 3.83 18.15 -16.63
C ASP A 498 4.52 17.34 -15.52
N ALA A 499 5.81 17.00 -15.60
CA ALA A 499 6.48 16.21 -14.55
C ALA A 499 7.44 17.04 -13.67
N CYS A 500 7.86 18.25 -14.08
CA CYS A 500 8.89 19.00 -13.35
C CYS A 500 8.52 20.47 -13.13
N THR A 501 7.80 20.75 -12.03
CA THR A 501 7.67 22.10 -11.45
C THR A 501 8.15 22.13 -10.00
N VAL A 502 9.32 21.52 -9.74
CA VAL A 502 10.00 21.71 -8.46
C VAL A 502 10.57 23.13 -8.46
N PRO A 503 10.22 24.00 -7.48
CA PRO A 503 10.75 25.36 -7.45
C PRO A 503 12.27 25.32 -7.28
N ALA A 504 12.98 25.74 -8.32
CA ALA A 504 14.44 25.70 -8.46
C ALA A 504 15.21 26.50 -7.39
N SER A 505 14.52 27.27 -6.54
CA SER A 505 15.12 28.20 -5.58
C SER A 505 15.40 27.61 -4.20
N SER A 506 15.07 26.35 -3.92
CA SER A 506 15.12 25.79 -2.55
C SER A 506 16.04 24.57 -2.34
N LEU A 507 16.47 23.87 -3.40
CA LEU A 507 17.19 22.59 -3.30
C LEU A 507 18.32 22.46 -4.34
N PRO A 508 19.43 21.76 -4.03
CA PRO A 508 20.46 21.42 -5.01
C PRO A 508 19.85 20.51 -6.09
N PHE A 509 19.60 21.05 -7.28
CA PHE A 509 18.94 20.36 -8.39
C PHE A 509 19.91 20.11 -9.55
N VAL A 510 19.93 18.88 -10.09
CA VAL A 510 20.78 18.44 -11.19
C VAL A 510 19.92 17.81 -12.28
N GLY A 511 19.90 18.39 -13.47
CA GLY A 511 19.12 17.94 -14.63
C GLY A 511 18.34 19.11 -15.26
N PRO A 512 17.58 18.90 -16.35
CA PRO A 512 16.83 19.98 -16.97
C PRO A 512 15.72 20.45 -16.01
N PRO A 513 15.74 21.71 -15.56
CA PRO A 513 14.72 22.24 -14.64
C PRO A 513 13.40 22.53 -15.37
N ILE A 514 13.43 22.60 -16.71
CA ILE A 514 12.32 22.95 -17.60
C ILE A 514 12.52 22.18 -18.93
N PRO A 515 11.50 21.49 -19.47
CA PRO A 515 11.59 20.78 -20.76
C PRO A 515 11.87 21.69 -21.96
N GLU A 516 11.67 23.00 -21.83
CA GLU A 516 11.92 23.99 -22.88
C GLU A 516 13.41 24.11 -23.27
N VAL A 517 14.34 23.64 -22.42
CA VAL A 517 15.78 23.70 -22.71
C VAL A 517 16.27 22.50 -23.53
N SER A 518 15.49 21.41 -23.63
CA SER A 518 15.89 20.23 -24.42
C SER A 518 15.78 20.40 -25.95
N VAL A 519 15.25 21.53 -26.45
CA VAL A 519 15.12 21.79 -27.89
C VAL A 519 16.27 22.64 -28.45
N THR A 520 17.09 23.26 -27.61
CA THR A 520 18.20 24.11 -28.08
C THR A 520 19.49 23.90 -27.28
N GLY A 521 20.31 22.97 -27.77
CA GLY A 521 21.75 23.01 -27.54
C GLY A 521 22.27 21.97 -26.56
N ILE A 522 23.01 21.03 -27.13
CA ILE A 522 23.95 20.11 -26.49
C ILE A 522 24.75 20.85 -25.39
N PRO A 523 24.74 20.42 -24.12
CA PRO A 523 25.87 20.62 -23.23
C PRO A 523 26.85 19.47 -23.45
N LYS A 524 28.03 19.79 -23.98
CA LYS A 524 29.18 18.88 -23.95
C LYS A 524 29.60 18.71 -22.48
N PHE A 525 29.85 17.45 -22.10
CA PHE A 525 30.46 17.06 -20.82
C PHE A 525 31.80 17.76 -20.58
#